data_AF-A0A966GDU9-F1
#
_entry.id   AF-A0A966GDU9-F1
#
_cell.length_a   1.000
_cell.length_b   1.000
_cell.length_c   1.000
_cell.angle_alpha   90.00
_cell.angle_beta   90.00
_cell.angle_gamma   90.00
#
_symmetry.space_group_name_H-M   'P 1'
#
loop_
_entity.id
_entity.type
_entity.pdbx_description
1 polymer ?
#
loop_
_entity_poly.entity_id
_entity_poly.type
_entity_poly.pdbx_seq_one_letter_code
_entity_poly.pdbx_strand_id
1 'polypeptide(L)'
;MIDLTDVGACPRRPLTYALSRAMKYPNAPVDVPLGDCDLGVVATGGSMSEAIEMLGNAALRSGRSWLMANFQDDVTTECRGLVLLRPVEQGILIGMVEPCLLRPGAPILLVSTDRTRCFEMTAAGRLVDRQVPRPARVKEGIERAWAELVRRMRLLTAANGQFRYESWEIHLTPANSTSH
;
A
#
# COMPACT_ATOMS: atom_id res chain seq x y z
N MET A 1 10.93 -9.76 1.65
CA MET A 1 10.31 -11.10 1.75
C MET A 1 9.40 -11.11 2.98
N ILE A 2 8.08 -11.22 2.78
CA ILE A 2 7.08 -11.24 3.86
C ILE A 2 6.47 -12.64 3.93
N ASP A 3 6.58 -13.28 5.10
CA ASP A 3 5.86 -14.50 5.49
C ASP A 3 5.38 -14.37 6.94
N LEU A 4 4.12 -14.73 7.20
CA LEU A 4 3.39 -14.55 8.46
C LEU A 4 2.56 -15.81 8.73
N THR A 5 3.22 -16.85 9.23
CA THR A 5 2.70 -18.22 9.39
C THR A 5 1.43 -18.31 10.24
N ASP A 6 0.30 -18.25 9.53
CA ASP A 6 -1.02 -18.87 9.69
C ASP A 6 -1.55 -19.21 11.09
N VAL A 7 -2.68 -18.58 11.47
CA VAL A 7 -4.01 -19.23 11.58
C VAL A 7 -5.11 -18.16 11.38
N GLY A 8 -5.86 -18.21 10.29
CA GLY A 8 -7.23 -17.69 10.23
C GLY A 8 -7.47 -16.20 9.90
N ALA A 9 -6.69 -15.58 9.00
CA ALA A 9 -7.12 -14.49 8.10
C ALA A 9 -5.96 -14.09 7.18
N CYS A 10 -6.23 -13.98 5.89
CA CYS A 10 -5.25 -13.77 4.82
C CYS A 10 -4.17 -12.70 5.13
N PRO A 11 -2.86 -13.00 4.99
CA PRO A 11 -1.74 -12.05 5.23
C PRO A 11 -1.72 -10.83 4.29
N ARG A 12 -2.55 -10.81 3.24
CA ARG A 12 -2.77 -9.64 2.37
C ARG A 12 -3.50 -8.50 3.07
N ARG A 13 -4.53 -8.80 3.86
CA ARG A 13 -5.30 -7.79 4.61
C ARG A 13 -4.41 -7.02 5.58
N PRO A 14 -3.57 -7.66 6.42
CA PRO A 14 -2.62 -6.95 7.27
C PRO A 14 -1.75 -5.95 6.53
N LEU A 15 -1.23 -6.26 5.34
CA LEU A 15 -0.38 -5.33 4.60
C LEU A 15 -1.16 -4.10 4.13
N THR A 16 -2.34 -4.28 3.53
CA THR A 16 -3.15 -3.17 3.01
C THR A 16 -3.59 -2.21 4.13
N TYR A 17 -3.87 -2.74 5.32
CA TYR A 17 -4.18 -1.95 6.52
C TYR A 17 -2.95 -1.32 7.17
N ALA A 18 -1.86 -2.09 7.32
CA ALA A 18 -0.66 -1.61 7.98
C ALA A 18 -0.01 -0.49 7.18
N LEU A 19 0.00 -0.58 5.85
CA LEU A 19 0.67 0.38 4.98
C LEU A 19 -0.01 1.76 4.98
N SER A 20 -1.32 1.81 4.71
CA SER A 20 -2.09 3.06 4.79
C SER A 20 -1.97 3.72 6.17
N ARG A 21 -2.03 2.92 7.24
CA ARG A 21 -1.87 3.38 8.63
C ARG A 21 -0.46 3.88 8.94
N ALA A 22 0.56 3.16 8.50
CA ALA A 22 1.96 3.53 8.71
C ALA A 22 2.35 4.82 8.00
N MET A 23 1.72 5.06 6.84
CA MET A 23 1.92 6.28 6.09
C MET A 23 1.11 7.46 6.68
N LYS A 24 -0.14 7.26 7.11
CA LYS A 24 -0.99 8.36 7.63
C LYS A 24 -0.58 8.76 9.04
N TYR A 25 -0.22 7.78 9.86
CA TYR A 25 0.08 7.97 11.26
C TYR A 25 1.40 7.28 11.66
N PRO A 26 2.55 7.90 11.37
CA PRO A 26 3.86 7.31 11.63
C PRO A 26 4.14 7.08 13.11
N ASN A 27 3.52 7.88 13.99
CA ASN A 27 3.71 7.78 15.45
C ASN A 27 2.44 7.41 16.22
N ALA A 28 1.31 7.18 15.55
CA ALA A 28 0.10 6.84 16.26
C ALA A 28 0.16 5.41 16.80
N PRO A 29 -0.55 5.16 17.91
CA PRO A 29 -0.76 3.80 18.38
C PRO A 29 -1.54 3.02 17.31
N VAL A 30 -1.46 1.69 17.40
CA VAL A 30 -1.94 0.77 16.37
C VAL A 30 -3.45 0.81 16.17
N ASP A 31 -4.17 1.54 17.02
CA ASP A 31 -5.60 1.49 17.25
C ASP A 31 -6.41 2.74 16.83
N VAL A 32 -5.88 3.62 15.98
CA VAL A 32 -6.60 4.83 15.53
C VAL A 32 -7.40 4.59 14.24
N PRO A 33 -8.69 4.95 14.12
CA PRO A 33 -9.42 4.86 12.85
C PRO A 33 -8.72 5.60 11.69
N LEU A 34 -8.76 5.06 10.47
CA LEU A 34 -8.10 5.68 9.31
C LEU A 34 -8.75 7.02 8.91
N GLY A 35 -10.01 7.27 9.29
CA GLY A 35 -10.73 8.52 8.96
C GLY A 35 -10.70 8.83 7.47
N ASP A 36 -10.58 10.12 7.13
CA ASP A 36 -10.50 10.59 5.74
C ASP A 36 -9.12 10.29 5.15
N CYS A 37 -8.89 9.04 4.72
CA CYS A 37 -7.68 8.63 4.01
C CYS A 37 -7.97 8.61 2.50
N ASP A 38 -7.33 9.50 1.74
CA ASP A 38 -7.51 9.63 0.29
C ASP A 38 -6.63 8.67 -0.53
N LEU A 39 -5.96 7.73 0.15
CA LEU A 39 -5.21 6.64 -0.46
C LEU A 39 -6.01 5.34 -0.39
N GLY A 40 -6.44 4.84 -1.56
CA GLY A 40 -6.95 3.47 -1.67
C GLY A 40 -5.80 2.47 -1.65
N VAL A 41 -5.93 1.35 -0.94
CA VAL A 41 -4.93 0.27 -0.96
C VAL A 41 -5.60 -1.04 -1.32
N VAL A 42 -5.11 -1.71 -2.36
CA VAL A 42 -5.71 -2.94 -2.92
C VAL A 42 -4.64 -4.02 -3.03
N ALA A 43 -5.01 -5.26 -2.79
CA ALA A 43 -4.17 -6.42 -3.08
C ALA A 43 -4.64 -7.09 -4.38
N THR A 44 -3.72 -7.55 -5.21
CA THR A 44 -4.02 -8.35 -6.39
C THR A 44 -3.25 -9.68 -6.35
N GLY A 45 -3.91 -10.77 -6.74
CA GLY A 45 -3.36 -12.13 -6.84
C GLY A 45 -3.25 -12.65 -8.27
N GLY A 46 -3.23 -11.75 -9.27
CA GLY A 46 -3.24 -12.09 -10.69
C GLY A 46 -2.35 -11.18 -11.55
N SER A 47 -2.68 -11.06 -12.84
CA SER A 47 -1.91 -10.24 -13.78
C SER A 47 -1.89 -8.77 -13.33
N MET A 48 -0.68 -8.25 -13.07
CA MET A 48 -0.48 -6.85 -12.71
C MET A 48 -0.99 -5.90 -13.82
N SER A 49 -0.92 -6.31 -15.09
CA SER A 49 -1.37 -5.49 -16.22
C SER A 49 -2.88 -5.27 -16.20
N GLU A 50 -3.66 -6.32 -15.96
CA GLU A 50 -5.13 -6.25 -15.89
C GLU A 50 -5.58 -5.42 -14.68
N ALA A 51 -4.91 -5.63 -13.54
CA ALA A 51 -5.19 -4.88 -12.33
C ALA A 51 -4.85 -3.39 -12.48
N ILE A 52 -3.78 -3.04 -13.20
CA ILE A 52 -3.41 -1.64 -13.49
C ILE A 52 -4.49 -0.95 -14.32
N GLU A 53 -5.02 -1.59 -15.37
CA GLU A 53 -6.06 -0.99 -16.20
C GLU A 53 -7.33 -0.72 -15.40
N MET A 54 -7.79 -1.72 -14.65
CA MET A 54 -8.98 -1.61 -13.82
C MET A 54 -8.84 -0.55 -12.73
N LEU A 55 -7.72 -0.57 -11.98
CA LEU A 55 -7.45 0.41 -10.92
C LEU A 55 -7.16 1.79 -11.49
N GLY A 56 -6.57 1.89 -12.68
CA GLY A 56 -6.32 3.17 -13.35
C GLY A 56 -7.63 3.89 -13.66
N ASN A 57 -8.62 3.15 -14.18
CA ASN A 57 -9.96 3.67 -14.40
C ASN A 57 -10.65 4.09 -13.09
N ALA A 58 -10.49 3.31 -12.01
CA ALA A 58 -11.03 3.67 -10.70
C ALA A 58 -10.36 4.93 -10.12
N ALA A 59 -9.04 5.05 -10.25
CA ALA A 59 -8.27 6.22 -9.80
C ALA A 59 -8.68 7.48 -10.56
N LEU A 60 -8.83 7.41 -11.88
CA LEU A 60 -9.29 8.54 -12.70
C LEU A 60 -10.70 8.98 -12.32
N ARG A 61 -11.65 8.05 -12.19
CA ARG A 61 -13.04 8.37 -11.81
C ARG A 61 -13.15 8.98 -10.40
N SER A 62 -12.37 8.46 -9.46
CA SER A 62 -12.41 8.91 -8.07
C SER A 62 -11.59 10.17 -7.81
N GLY A 63 -10.65 10.51 -8.69
CA GLY A 63 -9.65 11.57 -8.45
C GLY A 63 -8.69 11.24 -7.31
N ARG A 64 -8.68 9.99 -6.81
CA ARG A 64 -7.89 9.57 -5.65
C ARG A 64 -6.69 8.74 -6.09
N SER A 65 -5.64 8.78 -5.26
CA SER A 65 -4.48 7.92 -5.47
C SER A 65 -4.74 6.52 -4.94
N TRP A 66 -4.20 5.52 -5.62
CA TRP A 66 -4.34 4.11 -5.27
C TRP A 66 -2.97 3.45 -5.19
N LEU A 67 -2.78 2.58 -4.21
CA LEU A 67 -1.59 1.77 -4.04
C LEU A 67 -1.98 0.30 -4.15
N MET A 68 -1.42 -0.37 -5.14
CA MET A 68 -1.66 -1.78 -5.37
C MET A 68 -0.48 -2.58 -4.81
N ALA A 69 -0.75 -3.46 -3.85
CA ALA A 69 0.19 -4.47 -3.40
C ALA A 69 0.04 -5.73 -4.27
N ASN A 70 1.12 -6.08 -4.98
CA ASN A 70 1.14 -7.21 -5.88
C ASN A 70 1.65 -8.46 -5.14
N PHE A 71 0.87 -9.53 -5.16
CA PHE A 71 1.24 -10.83 -4.61
C PHE A 71 1.41 -11.83 -5.75
N GLN A 72 2.19 -12.89 -5.52
CA GLN A 72 2.43 -13.90 -6.56
C GLN A 72 1.15 -14.64 -6.97
N ASP A 73 0.30 -14.94 -6.00
CA ASP A 73 -0.95 -15.66 -6.17
C ASP A 73 -1.87 -15.43 -4.95
N ASP A 74 -3.02 -16.10 -4.95
CA ASP A 74 -4.02 -16.02 -3.89
C ASP A 74 -3.69 -16.82 -2.62
N VAL A 75 -2.54 -17.48 -2.55
CA VAL A 75 -2.09 -18.25 -1.38
C VAL A 75 -0.86 -17.63 -0.70
N THR A 76 0.02 -17.02 -1.49
CA THR A 76 1.29 -16.46 -1.06
C THR A 76 1.13 -15.18 -0.24
N THR A 77 1.96 -15.10 0.80
CA THR A 77 2.08 -13.97 1.72
C THR A 77 3.06 -12.92 1.22
N GLU A 78 3.84 -13.25 0.19
CA GLU A 78 4.95 -12.42 -0.28
C GLU A 78 4.46 -11.32 -1.22
N CYS A 79 4.54 -10.08 -0.74
CA CYS A 79 4.37 -8.89 -1.56
C CYS A 79 5.59 -8.75 -2.49
N ARG A 80 5.35 -8.89 -3.80
CA ARG A 80 6.37 -8.75 -4.86
C ARG A 80 6.67 -7.30 -5.21
N GLY A 81 5.75 -6.38 -4.93
CA GLY A 81 5.96 -4.96 -5.18
C GLY A 81 4.72 -4.13 -4.89
N LEU A 82 4.92 -2.81 -4.85
CA LEU A 82 3.85 -1.83 -4.75
C LEU A 82 3.80 -1.02 -6.04
N VAL A 83 2.60 -0.82 -6.57
CA VAL A 83 2.35 0.05 -7.73
C VAL A 83 1.50 1.21 -7.29
N LEU A 84 2.00 2.43 -7.47
CA LEU A 84 1.24 3.66 -7.24
C LEU A 84 0.52 4.04 -8.53
N LEU A 85 -0.76 4.33 -8.41
CA LEU A 85 -1.60 4.94 -9.43
C LEU A 85 -2.07 6.29 -8.89
N ARG A 86 -1.55 7.39 -9.43
CA ARG A 86 -1.84 8.75 -8.96
C ARG A 86 -2.43 9.59 -10.09
N PRO A 87 -3.69 10.04 -9.98
CA PRO A 87 -4.25 11.00 -10.92
C PRO A 87 -3.42 12.29 -10.94
N VAL A 88 -3.21 12.83 -12.13
CA VAL A 88 -2.54 14.10 -12.41
C VAL A 88 -3.35 14.86 -13.46
N GLU A 89 -3.10 16.16 -13.66
CA GLU A 89 -3.89 16.98 -14.60
C GLU A 89 -3.98 16.38 -16.01
N GLN A 90 -2.92 15.72 -16.46
CA GLN A 90 -2.79 15.16 -17.80
C GLN A 90 -3.16 13.67 -17.89
N GLY A 91 -3.71 13.06 -16.83
CA GLY A 91 -4.11 11.66 -16.81
C GLY A 91 -3.71 10.95 -15.52
N ILE A 92 -2.94 9.88 -15.62
CA ILE A 92 -2.54 9.06 -14.47
C ILE A 92 -1.05 8.74 -14.51
N LEU A 93 -0.39 8.96 -13.38
CA LEU A 93 0.95 8.47 -13.12
C LEU A 93 0.86 7.05 -12.59
N ILE A 94 1.53 6.11 -13.25
CA ILE A 94 1.64 4.72 -12.83
C ILE A 94 3.11 4.38 -12.66
N GLY A 95 3.49 3.84 -11.51
CA GLY A 95 4.88 3.47 -11.27
C GLY A 95 5.06 2.55 -10.08
N MET A 96 6.07 1.68 -10.17
CA MET A 96 6.48 0.88 -9.02
C MET A 96 7.13 1.77 -7.97
N VAL A 97 6.78 1.53 -6.71
CA VAL A 97 7.30 2.25 -5.56
C VAL A 97 7.75 1.29 -4.47
N GLU A 98 8.66 1.75 -3.63
CA GLU A 98 9.12 1.06 -2.44
C GLU A 98 8.86 1.94 -1.21
N PRO A 99 8.39 1.37 -0.09
CA PRO A 99 8.27 2.12 1.13
C PRO A 99 9.68 2.40 1.67
N CYS A 100 9.92 3.61 2.18
CA CYS A 100 11.24 4.03 2.67
C CYS A 100 11.10 4.83 3.97
N LEU A 101 11.79 4.39 5.01
CA LEU A 101 11.78 4.99 6.35
C LEU A 101 13.19 5.49 6.70
N LEU A 102 13.37 6.81 6.66
CA LEU A 102 14.69 7.43 6.80
C LEU A 102 15.26 7.39 8.23
N ARG A 103 14.39 7.28 9.23
CA ARG A 103 14.71 7.10 10.66
C ARG A 103 13.46 6.63 11.41
N PRO A 104 13.60 6.00 12.60
CA PRO A 104 12.45 5.65 13.43
C PRO A 104 11.54 6.86 13.72
N GLY A 105 10.22 6.64 13.67
CA GLY A 105 9.19 7.66 13.91
C GLY A 105 9.03 8.74 12.82
N ALA A 106 9.82 8.69 11.74
CA ALA A 106 9.58 9.52 10.57
C ALA A 106 8.40 8.98 9.72
N PRO A 107 7.79 9.81 8.86
CA PRO A 107 6.87 9.33 7.84
C PRO A 107 7.50 8.26 6.95
N ILE A 108 6.72 7.24 6.58
CA ILE A 108 7.09 6.34 5.48
C ILE A 108 6.88 7.08 4.17
N LEU A 109 7.94 7.14 3.37
CA LEU A 109 7.91 7.67 2.01
C LEU A 109 7.62 6.53 1.03
N LEU A 110 7.00 6.85 -0.10
CA LEU A 110 6.95 5.97 -1.27
C LEU A 110 7.95 6.51 -2.30
N VAL A 111 9.05 5.77 -2.52
CA VAL A 111 10.09 6.16 -3.48
C VAL A 111 9.92 5.31 -4.73
N SER A 112 9.90 5.92 -5.91
CA SER A 112 9.82 5.16 -7.16
C SER A 112 11.04 4.25 -7.34
N THR A 113 10.87 3.08 -7.95
CA THR A 113 11.98 2.10 -8.09
C THR A 113 13.14 2.64 -8.91
N ASP A 114 12.87 3.52 -9.87
CA ASP A 114 13.86 4.25 -10.68
C ASP A 114 14.51 5.43 -9.93
N ARG A 115 14.07 5.71 -8.70
CA ARG A 115 14.56 6.77 -7.81
C ARG A 115 14.43 8.18 -8.39
N THR A 116 13.44 8.42 -9.25
CA THR A 116 13.16 9.74 -9.81
C THR A 116 12.10 10.51 -9.04
N ARG A 117 11.24 9.83 -8.27
CA ARG A 117 10.11 10.42 -7.54
C ARG A 117 10.00 9.89 -6.12
N CYS A 118 9.42 10.71 -5.26
CA CYS A 118 9.20 10.40 -3.86
C CYS A 118 7.92 11.06 -3.39
N PHE A 119 7.11 10.31 -2.63
CA PHE A 119 5.82 10.76 -2.14
C PHE A 119 5.72 10.53 -0.64
N GLU A 120 5.04 11.45 0.04
CA GLU A 120 4.71 11.34 1.46
C GLU A 120 3.20 11.46 1.61
N MET A 121 2.62 10.66 2.52
CA MET A 121 1.23 10.87 2.92
C MET A 121 1.17 11.88 4.06
N THR A 122 0.41 12.94 3.85
CA THR A 122 0.14 13.96 4.85
C THR A 122 -0.81 13.44 5.94
N ALA A 123 -0.90 14.14 7.06
CA ALA A 123 -1.83 13.81 8.13
C ALA A 123 -3.31 13.82 7.68
N ALA A 124 -3.63 14.59 6.63
CA ALA A 124 -4.94 14.60 5.98
C ALA A 124 -5.16 13.39 5.05
N GLY A 125 -4.25 12.42 5.01
CA GLY A 125 -4.37 11.23 4.16
C GLY A 125 -4.11 11.46 2.67
N ARG A 126 -3.55 12.61 2.29
CA ARG A 126 -3.24 12.97 0.89
C ARG A 126 -1.77 12.75 0.56
N LEU A 127 -1.48 12.19 -0.62
CA LEU A 127 -0.12 12.06 -1.13
C LEU A 127 0.39 13.38 -1.71
N VAL A 128 1.61 13.77 -1.32
CA VAL A 128 2.31 14.95 -1.83
C VAL A 128 3.73 14.59 -2.29
N ASP A 129 4.24 15.33 -3.27
CA ASP A 129 5.60 15.17 -3.75
C ASP A 129 6.64 15.62 -2.71
N ARG A 130 7.74 14.87 -2.64
CA ARG A 130 8.88 15.16 -1.79
C ARG A 130 10.18 15.00 -2.57
N GLN A 131 11.24 15.60 -2.04
CA GLN A 131 12.58 15.38 -2.56
C GLN A 131 12.96 13.91 -2.40
N VAL A 132 13.52 13.32 -3.47
CA VAL A 132 14.05 11.95 -3.41
C VAL A 132 15.22 11.91 -2.41
N PRO A 133 15.19 11.00 -1.43
CA PRO A 133 16.31 10.86 -0.50
C PRO A 133 17.60 10.43 -1.23
N ARG A 134 18.76 10.79 -0.66
CA ARG A 134 20.05 10.39 -1.23
C ARG A 134 20.13 8.86 -1.40
N PRO A 135 20.66 8.33 -2.51
CA PRO A 135 20.64 6.89 -2.82
C PRO A 135 21.13 5.99 -1.68
N ALA A 136 22.22 6.38 -1.01
CA ALA A 136 22.79 5.64 0.12
C ALA A 136 21.78 5.43 1.28
N ARG A 137 20.86 6.36 1.50
CA ARG A 137 19.84 6.26 2.56
C ARG A 137 18.61 5.48 2.14
N VAL A 138 18.38 5.30 0.85
CA VAL A 138 17.16 4.67 0.34
C VAL A 138 17.19 3.16 0.57
N LYS A 139 18.32 2.48 0.30
CA LYS A 139 18.40 1.02 0.48
C LYS A 139 18.12 0.60 1.93
N GLU A 140 18.86 1.16 2.88
CA GLU A 140 18.60 0.91 4.30
C GLU A 140 17.21 1.41 4.75
N GLY A 141 16.75 2.52 4.17
CA GLY A 141 15.43 3.05 4.45
C GLY A 141 14.31 2.11 4.04
N ILE A 142 14.48 1.38 2.93
CA ILE A 142 13.53 0.39 2.44
C ILE A 142 13.47 -0.82 3.39
N GLU A 143 14.62 -1.35 3.79
CA GLU A 143 14.69 -2.45 4.75
C GLU A 143 14.03 -2.07 6.09
N ARG A 144 14.32 -0.86 6.59
CA ARG A 144 13.67 -0.33 7.80
C ARG A 144 12.15 -0.18 7.64
N ALA A 145 11.68 0.30 6.50
CA ALA A 145 10.25 0.46 6.25
C ALA A 145 9.54 -0.89 6.24
N TRP A 146 10.10 -1.90 5.58
CA TRP A 146 9.53 -3.25 5.58
C TRP A 146 9.51 -3.88 6.97
N ALA A 147 10.58 -3.72 7.76
CA ALA A 147 10.60 -4.19 9.14
C ALA A 147 9.51 -3.53 9.99
N GLU A 148 9.31 -2.22 9.84
CA GLU A 148 8.25 -1.48 10.53
C GLU A 148 6.84 -1.92 10.10
N LEU A 149 6.64 -2.16 8.80
CA LEU A 149 5.37 -2.70 8.30
C LEU A 149 5.08 -4.09 8.89
N VAL A 150 6.07 -4.99 8.92
CA VAL A 150 5.94 -6.32 9.56
C VAL A 150 5.58 -6.19 11.04
N ARG A 151 6.26 -5.29 11.77
CA ARG A 151 5.94 -5.03 13.17
C ARG A 151 4.50 -4.55 13.35
N ARG A 152 4.02 -3.64 12.50
CA ARG A 152 2.64 -3.14 12.55
C ARG A 152 1.60 -4.19 12.19
N MET A 153 1.86 -4.99 11.16
CA MET A 153 0.98 -6.11 10.79
C MET A 153 0.75 -7.05 11.97
N ARG A 154 1.82 -7.44 12.68
CA ARG A 154 1.73 -8.29 13.89
C ARG A 154 0.89 -7.69 15.01
N LEU A 155 0.84 -6.36 15.13
CA LEU A 155 0.05 -5.68 16.16
C LEU A 155 -1.43 -5.51 15.79
N LEU A 156 -1.75 -5.52 14.50
CA LEU A 156 -3.12 -5.36 13.99
C LEU A 156 -3.90 -6.68 13.96
N THR A 157 -3.18 -7.81 13.91
CA THR A 157 -3.77 -9.15 13.98
C THR A 157 -3.94 -9.57 15.44
N ALA A 158 -5.17 -9.85 15.86
CA ALA A 158 -5.43 -10.44 17.17
C ALA A 158 -4.94 -11.90 17.22
N ALA A 159 -4.81 -12.47 18.43
CA ALA A 159 -4.33 -13.85 18.60
C ALA A 159 -5.22 -14.91 17.92
N ASN A 160 -6.47 -14.58 17.61
CA ASN A 160 -7.43 -15.41 16.87
C ASN A 160 -7.45 -15.11 15.36
N GLY A 161 -6.48 -14.36 14.83
CA GLY A 161 -6.38 -14.00 13.42
C GLY A 161 -7.28 -12.83 12.98
N GLN A 162 -8.19 -12.35 13.84
CA GLN A 162 -9.11 -11.28 13.45
C GLN A 162 -8.44 -9.90 13.46
N PHE A 163 -8.88 -9.07 12.51
CA PHE A 163 -8.49 -7.67 12.50
C PHE A 163 -9.25 -6.89 13.57
N ARG A 164 -8.55 -6.03 14.29
CA ARG A 164 -9.16 -5.25 15.39
C ARG A 164 -10.10 -4.13 14.91
N TYR A 165 -10.19 -3.87 13.60
CA TYR A 165 -11.01 -2.80 13.02
C TYR A 165 -11.89 -3.30 11.87
N GLU A 166 -13.16 -2.88 11.89
CA GLU A 166 -13.75 -2.01 10.86
C GLU A 166 -13.03 -1.98 9.52
N SER A 167 -13.26 -2.98 8.69
CA SER A 167 -12.47 -3.23 7.49
C SER A 167 -13.39 -3.64 6.35
N TRP A 168 -13.48 -2.81 5.31
CA TRP A 168 -14.29 -3.11 4.12
C TRP A 168 -13.38 -3.53 2.98
N GLU A 169 -13.65 -4.69 2.39
CA GLU A 169 -13.03 -5.08 1.13
C GLU A 169 -13.89 -4.63 -0.04
N ILE A 170 -13.26 -3.94 -0.99
CA ILE A 170 -13.91 -3.59 -2.26
C ILE A 170 -13.42 -4.61 -3.29
N HIS A 171 -14.32 -5.50 -3.68
CA HIS A 171 -14.09 -6.45 -4.76
C HIS A 171 -14.43 -5.76 -6.09
N LEU A 172 -13.41 -5.42 -6.87
CA LEU A 172 -13.61 -4.85 -8.20
C LEU A 172 -13.84 -6.00 -9.18
N THR A 173 -15.05 -6.10 -9.72
CA THR A 173 -15.38 -7.05 -10.77
C THR A 173 -15.09 -6.41 -12.14
N PRO A 174 -14.46 -7.12 -13.09
CA PRO A 174 -14.30 -6.61 -14.45
C PRO A 174 -15.66 -6.26 -15.04
N ALA A 175 -15.76 -5.11 -15.70
CA ALA A 175 -16.97 -4.75 -16.42
C ALA A 175 -17.11 -5.67 -17.65
N ASN A 176 -18.01 -6.64 -17.56
CA ASN A 176 -18.52 -7.50 -18.63
C ASN A 176 -17.50 -8.43 -19.32
N SER A 177 -17.39 -9.66 -18.82
CA SER A 177 -17.40 -10.84 -19.69
C SER A 177 -18.85 -11.07 -20.15
N THR A 178 -19.35 -10.22 -21.05
CA THR A 178 -20.57 -10.55 -21.80
C THR A 178 -20.27 -11.78 -22.65
N SER A 179 -20.81 -12.91 -22.20
CA SER A 179 -20.89 -14.15 -22.96
C SER A 179 -21.59 -13.87 -24.29
N HIS A 180 -20.90 -14.12 -25.39
CA HIS A 180 -21.53 -14.39 -26.68
C HIS A 180 -21.46 -15.89 -26.94
#